data_AF-A0A3B8U2P0-F1
#
_entry.id   AF-A0A3B8U2P0-F1
#
_cell.length_a   1.000
_cell.length_b   1.000
_cell.length_c   1.000
_cell.angle_alpha   90.00
_cell.angle_beta   90.00
_cell.angle_gamma   90.00
#
_symmetry.space_group_name_H-M   'P 1'
#
loop_
_entity.id
_entity.type
_entity.pdbx_description
1 polymer ?
#
loop_
_entity_poly.entity_id
_entity_poly.type
_entity_poly.pdbx_seq_one_letter_code
_entity_poly.pdbx_strand_id
1 'polypeptide(L)'
;ISHLRDLGFKTVAMALKSNSLSITDPVLHRAPKLAVLLGTEGEGLLEETISLCDHTVMIPMYHGVDSLNVAAASAVAFWELGKRTC
;
A
#
# COMPACT_ATOMS: atom_id res chain seq x y z
N ILE A 1 1.19 -13.30 4.97
CA ILE A 1 0.01 -12.46 5.32
C ILE A 1 -0.70 -12.95 6.59
N SER A 2 -1.06 -14.24 6.71
CA SER A 2 -1.72 -14.79 7.92
C SER A 2 -1.05 -14.34 9.23
N HIS A 3 0.27 -14.49 9.32
CA HIS A 3 1.02 -14.11 10.53
C HIS A 3 0.87 -12.62 10.91
N LEU A 4 0.80 -11.72 9.93
CA LEU A 4 0.59 -10.29 10.19
C LEU A 4 -0.81 -10.02 10.74
N ARG A 5 -1.82 -10.72 10.21
CA ARG A 5 -3.19 -10.65 10.70
C ARG A 5 -3.30 -11.15 12.13
N ASP A 6 -2.62 -12.25 12.45
CA ASP A 6 -2.59 -12.82 13.80
C ASP A 6 -1.96 -11.84 14.82
N LEU A 7 -1.04 -10.99 14.37
CA LEU A 7 -0.42 -9.92 15.17
C LEU A 7 -1.28 -8.63 15.24
N GLY A 8 -2.45 -8.63 14.61
CA GLY A 8 -3.41 -7.53 14.58
C GLY A 8 -3.08 -6.43 13.56
N PHE A 9 -2.25 -6.70 12.56
CA PHE A 9 -2.00 -5.75 11.47
C PHE A 9 -3.10 -5.83 10.42
N LYS A 10 -3.54 -4.66 9.95
CA LYS A 10 -4.17 -4.52 8.64
C LYS A 10 -3.10 -4.53 7.56
N THR A 11 -3.33 -5.24 6.48
CA THR A 11 -2.36 -5.37 5.38
C THR A 11 -2.80 -4.58 4.15
N VAL A 12 -1.87 -3.84 3.57
CA VAL A 12 -2.11 -3.08 2.34
C VAL A 12 -1.07 -3.43 1.29
N ALA A 13 -1.53 -3.74 0.07
CA ALA A 13 -0.67 -3.97 -1.07
C ALA A 13 -0.52 -2.67 -1.87
N MET A 14 0.72 -2.24 -2.10
CA MET A 14 1.02 -1.16 -3.03
C MET A 14 0.99 -1.69 -4.46
N ALA A 15 -0.13 -1.49 -5.16
CA ALA A 15 -0.33 -1.96 -6.54
C ALA A 15 -1.39 -1.13 -7.29
N LEU A 16 -1.35 -1.19 -8.62
CA LEU A 16 -2.30 -0.53 -9.52
C LEU A 16 -3.41 -1.51 -9.89
N LYS A 17 -4.60 -1.31 -9.32
CA LYS A 17 -5.83 -2.03 -9.62
C LYS A 17 -6.98 -1.05 -9.77
N SER A 18 -8.03 -1.45 -10.48
CA SER A 18 -9.20 -0.61 -10.71
C SER A 18 -9.94 -0.20 -9.43
N ASN A 19 -9.75 -0.95 -8.35
CA ASN A 19 -10.31 -0.70 -7.01
C ASN A 19 -9.26 -0.24 -5.99
N SER A 20 -8.08 0.21 -6.43
CA SER A 20 -7.06 0.72 -5.52
C SER A 20 -7.53 1.99 -4.83
N LEU A 21 -7.37 2.04 -3.50
CA LEU A 21 -7.57 3.24 -2.72
C LEU A 21 -6.42 4.23 -2.94
N SER A 22 -6.71 5.53 -2.85
CA SER A 22 -5.66 6.54 -2.78
C SER A 22 -4.83 6.34 -1.51
N ILE A 23 -3.53 6.61 -1.55
CA ILE A 23 -2.67 6.56 -0.36
C ILE A 23 -3.07 7.54 0.74
N THR A 24 -3.88 8.54 0.40
CA THR A 24 -4.47 9.52 1.32
C THR A 24 -5.85 9.12 1.83
N ASP A 25 -6.33 7.90 1.54
CA ASP A 25 -7.65 7.45 1.98
C ASP A 25 -7.71 7.36 3.53
N PRO A 26 -8.72 7.99 4.18
CA PRO A 26 -8.84 8.00 5.63
C PRO A 26 -8.90 6.61 6.27
N VAL A 27 -9.31 5.56 5.56
CA VAL A 27 -9.35 4.20 6.11
C VAL A 27 -7.96 3.71 6.52
N LEU A 28 -6.91 4.16 5.80
CA LEU A 28 -5.53 3.76 6.03
C LEU A 28 -4.99 4.35 7.33
N HIS A 29 -5.34 5.60 7.64
CA HIS A 29 -4.93 6.29 8.87
C HIS A 29 -5.70 5.83 10.12
N ARG A 30 -6.86 5.20 9.94
CA ARG A 30 -7.66 4.63 11.05
C ARG A 30 -7.12 3.29 11.55
N ALA A 31 -6.24 2.64 10.81
CA ALA A 31 -5.67 1.35 11.20
C ALA A 31 -4.59 1.54 12.27
N PRO A 32 -4.75 0.98 13.49
CA PRO A 32 -3.77 1.16 14.57
C PRO A 32 -2.43 0.46 14.29
N LYS A 33 -2.45 -0.61 13.48
CA LYS A 33 -1.28 -1.33 13.00
C LYS A 33 -1.46 -1.59 11.51
N LEU A 34 -0.64 -0.95 10.69
CA LEU A 34 -0.68 -1.08 9.24
C LEU A 34 0.62 -1.71 8.75
N ALA A 35 0.52 -2.81 7.99
CA ALA A 35 1.62 -3.43 7.29
C ALA A 35 1.52 -3.11 5.80
N VAL A 36 2.50 -2.38 5.29
CA VAL A 36 2.59 -1.99 3.88
C VAL A 36 3.44 -3.01 3.13
N LEU A 37 2.84 -3.70 2.17
CA LEU A 37 3.50 -4.65 1.30
C LEU A 37 3.91 -3.94 0.01
N LEU A 38 5.18 -4.08 -0.33
CA LEU A 38 5.81 -3.45 -1.49
C LEU A 38 6.32 -4.55 -2.42
N GLY A 39 6.11 -4.36 -3.71
CA GLY A 39 6.58 -5.29 -4.74
C GLY A 39 8.08 -5.18 -5.00
N THR A 40 8.60 -6.05 -5.86
CA THR A 40 9.95 -5.90 -6.41
C THR A 40 9.95 -4.97 -7.62
N GLU A 41 11.12 -4.46 -7.99
CA GLU A 41 11.27 -3.72 -9.25
C GLU A 41 10.91 -4.62 -10.46
N GLY A 42 10.19 -4.06 -11.43
CA GLY A 42 9.69 -4.78 -12.61
C GLY A 42 8.38 -5.53 -12.37
N GLU A 43 8.44 -6.65 -11.64
CA GLU A 43 7.31 -7.59 -11.48
C GLU A 43 6.25 -7.11 -10.47
N GLY A 44 6.60 -6.18 -9.57
CA GLY A 44 5.68 -5.72 -8.52
C GLY A 44 5.35 -6.80 -7.48
N LEU A 45 4.09 -6.86 -7.05
CA LEU A 45 3.59 -7.88 -6.12
C LEU A 45 2.88 -8.99 -6.91
N LEU A 46 3.07 -10.23 -6.46
CA LEU A 46 2.30 -11.37 -6.97
C LEU A 46 0.80 -11.13 -6.75
N GLU A 47 -0.03 -11.50 -7.74
CA GLU A 47 -1.47 -11.35 -7.68
C GLU A 47 -2.08 -12.02 -6.45
N GLU A 48 -1.57 -13.20 -6.09
CA GLU A 48 -1.98 -13.93 -4.89
C GLU A 48 -1.75 -13.08 -3.62
N THR A 49 -0.58 -12.45 -3.50
CA THR A 49 -0.24 -11.56 -2.38
C THR A 49 -1.19 -10.36 -2.32
N ILE A 50 -1.50 -9.75 -3.46
CA ILE A 50 -2.45 -8.62 -3.55
C ILE A 50 -3.83 -9.07 -3.09
N SER A 51 -4.31 -10.21 -3.59
CA SER A 51 -5.65 -10.75 -3.28
C SER A 51 -5.83 -11.11 -1.80
N LEU A 52 -4.72 -11.42 -1.12
CA LEU A 52 -4.70 -11.72 0.31
C LEU A 52 -4.63 -10.46 1.19
N CYS A 53 -4.33 -9.28 0.67
CA CYS A 53 -4.31 -8.03 1.44
C CYS A 53 -5.71 -7.51 1.74
N ASP A 54 -5.86 -6.74 2.82
CA ASP A 54 -7.15 -6.15 3.19
C ASP A 54 -7.53 -5.00 2.24
N HIS A 55 -6.52 -4.23 1.78
CA HIS A 55 -6.69 -3.18 0.78
C HIS A 55 -5.58 -3.21 -0.26
N THR A 56 -5.91 -2.74 -1.47
CA THR A 56 -4.92 -2.33 -2.47
C THR A 56 -4.85 -0.81 -2.47
N VAL A 57 -3.65 -0.26 -2.48
CA VAL A 57 -3.39 1.18 -2.36
C VAL A 57 -2.48 1.62 -3.51
N MET A 58 -2.75 2.81 -4.04
CA MET A 58 -1.94 3.46 -5.07
C MET A 58 -1.59 4.90 -4.69
N ILE A 59 -0.46 5.39 -5.21
CA ILE A 59 -0.14 6.81 -5.22
C ILE A 59 -0.77 7.38 -6.50
N PRO A 60 -1.68 8.36 -6.41
CA PRO A 60 -2.23 9.00 -7.60
C PRO A 60 -1.10 9.66 -8.41
N MET A 61 -0.90 9.19 -9.63
CA MET A 61 0.08 9.75 -10.56
C MET A 61 -0.62 10.70 -11.55
N TYR A 62 0.11 11.71 -12.02
CA TYR A 62 -0.38 12.68 -13.00
C TYR A 62 0.45 12.58 -14.30
N HIS A 63 -0.18 12.84 -15.45
CA HIS A 63 0.44 12.84 -16.80
C HIS A 63 1.07 11.53 -17.30
N GLY A 64 0.28 10.45 -17.39
CA GLY A 64 0.68 9.26 -18.16
C GLY A 64 1.85 8.45 -17.59
N VAL A 65 2.18 8.66 -16.32
CA VAL A 65 3.08 7.80 -15.56
C VAL A 65 2.24 6.83 -14.75
N ASP A 66 2.43 5.53 -14.98
CA ASP A 66 1.64 4.51 -14.28
C ASP A 66 2.16 4.29 -12.84
N SER A 67 3.48 4.27 -12.64
CA SER A 67 4.09 3.97 -11.33
C SER A 67 5.42 4.69 -11.07
N LEU A 68 5.79 4.78 -9.79
CA LEU A 68 7.13 5.13 -9.34
C LEU A 68 8.02 3.87 -9.19
N ASN A 69 9.34 4.05 -9.18
CA ASN A 69 10.25 3.00 -8.70
C ASN A 69 9.87 2.62 -7.25
N VAL A 70 10.04 1.33 -6.90
CA VAL A 70 9.69 0.78 -5.58
C VAL A 70 10.25 1.58 -4.41
N ALA A 71 11.50 2.04 -4.48
CA ALA A 71 12.13 2.80 -3.41
C ALA A 71 11.46 4.16 -3.21
N ALA A 72 11.14 4.86 -4.31
CA ALA A 72 10.41 6.12 -4.26
C ALA A 72 8.97 5.94 -3.77
N ALA A 73 8.27 4.90 -4.26
CA ALA A 73 6.93 4.55 -3.79
C ALA A 73 6.92 4.24 -2.28
N SER A 74 7.93 3.48 -1.81
CA SER A 74 8.10 3.15 -0.38
C SER A 74 8.31 4.40 0.46
N ALA A 75 9.18 5.32 0.02
CA ALA A 75 9.46 6.56 0.72
C ALA A 75 8.20 7.44 0.84
N VAL A 76 7.45 7.62 -0.25
CA VAL A 76 6.20 8.37 -0.25
C VAL A 76 5.15 7.70 0.63
N ALA A 77 5.02 6.37 0.56
CA ALA A 77 4.06 5.62 1.35
C ALA A 77 4.32 5.75 2.86
N PHE A 78 5.57 5.60 3.29
CA PHE A 78 5.93 5.75 4.70
C PHE A 78 5.84 7.20 5.16
N TRP A 79 6.16 8.17 4.30
CA TRP A 79 5.99 9.59 4.63
C TRP A 79 4.52 9.95 4.82
N GLU A 80 3.62 9.46 3.97
CA GLU A 80 2.19 9.76 4.07
C GLU A 80 1.56 9.02 5.26
N LEU A 81 1.74 7.70 5.33
CA LEU A 81 1.10 6.84 6.35
C LEU A 81 1.75 6.99 7.72
N GLY A 82 2.97 7.51 7.79
CA GLY A 82 3.67 7.83 9.04
C GLY A 82 3.11 9.08 9.74
N LYS A 83 2.33 9.91 9.05
CA LYS A 83 1.64 11.05 9.66
C LYS A 83 0.56 10.52 10.60
N ARG A 84 0.86 10.51 11.90
CA ARG A 84 -0.15 10.33 12.93
C ARG A 84 -0.87 11.67 13.08
N THR A 85 -2.07 11.78 12.53
CA THR A 85 -3.02 12.80 12.95
C THR A 85 -3.37 12.49 14.41
N CYS A 86 -2.86 13.33 15.32
CA CYS A 86 -3.26 13.34 16.73
C CYS A 86 -4.76 13.55 16.89
#